data_AF-A0A966V6N5-F1
#
_entry.id   AF-A0A966V6N5-F1
#
_cell.length_a   1.000
_cell.length_b   1.000
_cell.length_c   1.000
_cell.angle_alpha   90.00
_cell.angle_beta   90.00
_cell.angle_gamma   90.00
#
_symmetry.space_group_name_H-M   'P 1'
#
loop_
_entity.id
_entity.type
_entity.pdbx_description
1 polymer ?
#
loop_
_entity_poly.entity_id
_entity_poly.type
_entity_poly.pdbx_seq_one_letter_code
_entity_poly.pdbx_strand_id
1 'polypeptide(L)'
;MIIKLFDIQGGKVVPTEHCYTLKTLKKIMDDYPDDHVKIYEYLFYMTCPNPDLNPFFHLLDSEKEDIIINEINAEFSTEDPVILVALDFCRKMYETPTSRAYEGIKIALDNIASYMRNTRITDGRDGNIGQIRAMAKDFDDIRQSFKGAYKDLQEEQKGRVRGGAGLAYDQV
;
A
#
# COMPACT_ATOMS: atom_id res chain seq x y z
N MET A 1 4.52 8.59 -13.98
CA MET A 1 3.26 7.86 -14.13
C MET A 1 3.57 6.44 -13.71
N ILE A 2 3.02 6.01 -12.58
CA ILE A 2 3.12 4.60 -12.17
C ILE A 2 2.13 3.80 -13.01
N ILE A 3 2.51 2.56 -13.32
CA ILE A 3 1.69 1.64 -14.10
C ILE A 3 0.33 1.45 -13.42
N LYS A 4 -0.76 1.29 -14.19
CA LYS A 4 -2.10 1.02 -13.65
C LYS A 4 -2.49 -0.42 -13.94
N LEU A 5 -2.23 -1.35 -13.00
CA LEU A 5 -2.64 -2.76 -13.17
C LEU A 5 -4.15 -2.94 -13.08
N PHE A 6 -4.81 -2.06 -12.33
CA PHE A 6 -6.26 -1.99 -12.15
C PHE A 6 -6.71 -0.53 -12.30
N ASP A 7 -7.97 -0.33 -12.67
CA ASP A 7 -8.57 0.99 -12.79
C ASP A 7 -9.82 1.10 -11.89
N ILE A 8 -10.29 2.33 -11.62
CA ILE A 8 -11.52 2.56 -10.86
C ILE A 8 -12.53 3.24 -11.77
N GLN A 9 -13.66 2.57 -12.01
CA GLN A 9 -14.76 3.10 -12.82
C GLN A 9 -16.06 3.01 -12.04
N GLY A 10 -16.75 4.14 -11.88
CA GLY A 10 -17.98 4.20 -11.09
C GLY A 10 -17.81 3.77 -9.62
N GLY A 11 -16.61 3.97 -9.06
CA GLY A 11 -16.28 3.57 -7.68
C GLY A 11 -15.97 2.09 -7.50
N LYS A 12 -15.83 1.32 -8.59
CA LYS A 12 -15.49 -0.11 -8.55
C LYS A 12 -14.15 -0.37 -9.22
N VAL A 13 -13.39 -1.32 -8.68
CA VAL A 13 -12.15 -1.78 -9.32
C VAL A 13 -12.52 -2.57 -10.56
N VAL A 14 -11.86 -2.27 -11.68
CA VAL A 14 -12.04 -2.95 -12.95
C VAL A 14 -10.70 -3.40 -13.54
N PRO A 15 -10.65 -4.55 -14.23
CA PRO A 15 -9.44 -5.03 -14.87
C PRO A 15 -9.02 -4.11 -16.03
N THR A 16 -7.73 -3.81 -16.13
CA THR A 16 -7.15 -3.16 -17.32
C THR A 16 -6.67 -4.19 -18.35
N GLU A 17 -6.12 -3.76 -19.47
CA GLU A 17 -5.53 -4.63 -20.50
C GLU A 17 -4.45 -5.57 -19.94
N HIS A 18 -3.78 -5.17 -18.85
CA HIS A 18 -2.76 -5.97 -18.19
C HIS A 18 -3.33 -7.25 -17.58
N CYS A 19 -4.58 -7.23 -17.11
CA CYS A 19 -5.26 -8.41 -16.58
C CYS A 19 -5.51 -9.48 -17.64
N TYR A 20 -5.64 -9.08 -18.91
CA TYR A 20 -5.90 -10.00 -20.03
C TYR A 20 -4.61 -10.47 -20.74
N THR A 21 -3.48 -9.79 -20.51
CA THR A 21 -2.24 -10.00 -21.28
C THR A 21 -1.10 -10.57 -20.42
N LEU A 22 -0.99 -10.16 -19.16
CA LEU A 22 0.06 -10.64 -18.27
C LEU A 22 -0.34 -12.00 -17.70
N LYS A 23 0.49 -13.02 -17.95
CA LYS A 23 0.24 -14.42 -17.55
C LYS A 23 -0.24 -14.55 -16.09
N THR A 24 0.40 -13.83 -15.17
CA THR A 24 0.08 -13.90 -13.74
C THR A 24 -1.34 -13.43 -13.44
N LEU A 25 -1.75 -12.28 -13.98
CA LEU A 25 -3.09 -11.74 -13.76
C LEU A 25 -4.12 -12.52 -14.55
N LYS A 26 -3.83 -12.84 -15.82
CA LYS A 26 -4.72 -13.65 -16.66
C LYS A 26 -5.07 -15.00 -16.01
N LYS A 27 -4.11 -15.63 -15.32
CA LYS A 27 -4.34 -16.89 -14.61
C LYS A 27 -5.43 -16.78 -13.54
N ILE A 28 -5.56 -15.64 -12.86
CA ILE A 28 -6.66 -15.40 -11.91
C ILE A 28 -8.01 -15.44 -12.62
N MET A 29 -8.13 -14.82 -13.80
CA MET A 29 -9.37 -14.88 -14.58
C MET A 29 -9.69 -16.28 -15.10
N ASP A 30 -8.66 -17.01 -15.51
CA ASP A 30 -8.83 -18.36 -16.06
C ASP A 30 -9.20 -19.38 -14.95
N ASP A 31 -8.62 -19.26 -13.75
CA ASP A 31 -8.85 -20.16 -12.62
C ASP A 31 -10.08 -19.78 -11.77
N TYR A 32 -10.44 -18.49 -11.72
CA TYR A 32 -11.57 -17.94 -10.93
C TYR A 32 -12.51 -17.09 -11.79
N PRO A 33 -13.20 -17.66 -12.79
CA PRO A 33 -14.04 -16.89 -13.71
C PRO A 33 -15.16 -16.12 -12.99
N ASP A 34 -15.68 -16.62 -11.88
CA ASP A 34 -16.77 -15.99 -11.11
C ASP A 34 -16.27 -15.00 -10.04
N ASP A 35 -15.03 -15.16 -9.55
CA ASP A 35 -14.49 -14.40 -8.40
C ASP A 35 -13.30 -13.48 -8.73
N HIS A 36 -12.76 -13.53 -9.95
CA HIS A 36 -11.55 -12.79 -10.33
C HIS A 36 -11.65 -11.28 -10.07
N VAL A 37 -12.84 -10.68 -10.17
CA VAL A 37 -13.03 -9.25 -9.87
C VAL A 37 -12.80 -8.97 -8.39
N LYS A 38 -13.33 -9.79 -7.47
CA LYS A 38 -13.07 -9.65 -6.02
C LYS A 38 -11.60 -9.90 -5.69
N ILE A 39 -10.98 -10.86 -6.37
CA ILE A 39 -9.54 -11.10 -6.21
C ILE A 39 -8.77 -9.85 -6.67
N TYR A 40 -9.12 -9.24 -7.79
CA TYR A 40 -8.51 -7.99 -8.25
C TYR A 40 -8.75 -6.80 -7.31
N GLU A 41 -9.93 -6.70 -6.69
CA GLU A 41 -10.19 -5.73 -5.62
C GLU A 41 -9.24 -5.93 -4.43
N TYR A 42 -9.08 -7.17 -3.97
CA TYR A 42 -8.13 -7.52 -2.91
C TYR A 42 -6.69 -7.16 -3.31
N LEU A 43 -6.23 -7.58 -4.49
CA LEU A 43 -4.88 -7.26 -4.99
C LEU A 43 -4.67 -5.74 -5.10
N PHE A 44 -5.66 -5.00 -5.58
CA PHE A 44 -5.63 -3.56 -5.68
C PHE A 44 -5.49 -2.90 -4.29
N TYR A 45 -6.37 -3.22 -3.34
CA TYR A 45 -6.32 -2.62 -2.01
C TYR A 45 -5.10 -3.03 -1.18
N MET A 46 -4.55 -4.23 -1.42
CA MET A 46 -3.30 -4.64 -0.78
C MET A 46 -2.09 -3.87 -1.32
N THR A 47 -2.08 -3.47 -2.60
CA THR A 47 -0.84 -3.03 -3.29
C THR A 47 -0.87 -1.60 -3.85
N CYS A 48 -2.04 -0.97 -4.01
CA CYS A 48 -2.14 0.37 -4.57
C CYS A 48 -1.43 1.39 -3.65
N PRO A 49 -0.37 2.08 -4.14
CA PRO A 49 0.45 2.97 -3.32
C PRO A 49 -0.13 4.40 -3.21
N ASN A 50 -1.33 4.64 -3.73
CA ASN A 50 -1.95 5.95 -3.71
C ASN A 50 -3.01 6.05 -2.60
N PRO A 51 -2.80 6.85 -1.54
CA PRO A 51 -3.77 7.02 -0.46
C PRO A 51 -5.11 7.65 -0.92
N ASP A 52 -5.14 8.36 -2.05
CA ASP A 52 -6.38 8.93 -2.60
C ASP A 52 -7.27 7.85 -3.26
N LEU A 53 -6.68 6.71 -3.64
CA LEU A 53 -7.39 5.60 -4.30
C LEU A 53 -7.53 4.38 -3.40
N ASN A 54 -6.70 4.26 -2.37
CA ASN A 54 -6.67 3.11 -1.47
C ASN A 54 -7.02 3.54 -0.04
N PRO A 55 -8.27 3.32 0.41
CA PRO A 55 -8.69 3.73 1.76
C PRO A 55 -7.97 2.95 2.86
N PHE A 56 -7.37 1.80 2.54
CA PHE A 56 -6.64 0.95 3.46
C PHE A 56 -5.13 1.27 3.53
N PHE A 57 -4.68 2.30 2.83
CA PHE A 57 -3.24 2.62 2.68
C PHE A 57 -2.52 2.81 4.03
N HIS A 58 -3.19 3.42 5.01
CA HIS A 58 -2.62 3.72 6.33
C HIS A 58 -2.81 2.61 7.37
N LEU A 59 -3.50 1.51 7.04
CA LEU A 59 -3.64 0.40 7.97
C LEU A 59 -2.30 -0.28 8.26
N LEU A 60 -2.22 -0.91 9.44
CA LEU A 60 -1.12 -1.81 9.78
C LEU A 60 -1.21 -3.06 8.91
N ASP A 61 -0.07 -3.55 8.43
CA ASP A 61 -0.04 -4.69 7.52
C ASP A 61 -0.63 -5.96 8.16
N SER A 62 -0.53 -6.11 9.48
CA SER A 62 -1.10 -7.21 10.26
C SER A 62 -2.63 -7.22 10.32
N GLU A 63 -3.28 -6.09 10.09
CA GLU A 63 -4.74 -5.94 10.17
C GLU A 63 -5.37 -5.70 8.79
N LYS A 64 -4.56 -5.21 7.85
CA LYS A 64 -5.00 -4.75 6.53
C LYS A 64 -5.69 -5.84 5.72
N GLU A 65 -5.10 -7.03 5.68
CA GLU A 65 -5.66 -8.16 4.92
C GLU A 65 -7.04 -8.56 5.45
N ASP A 66 -7.16 -8.79 6.76
CA ASP A 66 -8.42 -9.19 7.39
C ASP A 66 -9.53 -8.16 7.17
N ILE A 67 -9.21 -6.87 7.28
CA ILE A 67 -10.18 -5.79 7.05
C ILE A 67 -10.63 -5.77 5.58
N ILE A 68 -9.71 -5.90 4.63
CA ILE A 68 -10.04 -5.90 3.20
C ILE A 68 -10.93 -7.09 2.84
N ILE A 69 -10.58 -8.30 3.27
CA ILE A 69 -11.33 -9.53 2.97
C ILE A 69 -12.78 -9.44 3.47
N ASN A 70 -12.96 -8.92 4.69
CA ASN A 70 -14.29 -8.70 5.25
C ASN A 70 -15.07 -7.63 4.47
N GLU A 71 -14.45 -6.49 4.14
CA GLU A 71 -15.14 -5.38 3.47
C GLU A 71 -15.60 -5.75 2.05
N ILE A 72 -14.80 -6.50 1.30
CA ILE A 72 -15.15 -6.93 -0.07
C ILE A 72 -16.01 -8.20 -0.09
N ASN A 73 -16.35 -8.76 1.07
CA ASN A 73 -17.05 -10.04 1.21
C ASN A 73 -16.41 -11.14 0.35
N ALA A 74 -15.11 -11.35 0.51
CA ALA A 74 -14.36 -12.37 -0.23
C ALA A 74 -14.60 -13.77 0.36
N GLU A 75 -14.80 -14.74 -0.53
CA GLU A 75 -14.95 -16.16 -0.18
C GLU A 75 -13.74 -17.02 -0.62
N PHE A 76 -12.82 -16.43 -1.40
CA PHE A 76 -11.60 -17.09 -1.84
C PHE A 76 -10.56 -17.15 -0.70
N SER A 77 -9.61 -18.09 -0.80
CA SER A 77 -8.50 -18.20 0.15
C SER A 77 -7.34 -17.28 -0.25
N THR A 78 -6.91 -16.37 0.62
CA THR A 78 -5.71 -15.54 0.40
C THR A 78 -4.42 -16.36 0.39
N GLU A 79 -4.44 -17.58 0.91
CA GLU A 79 -3.33 -18.53 0.91
C GLU A 79 -3.23 -19.35 -0.39
N ASP A 80 -4.16 -19.18 -1.33
CA ASP A 80 -4.09 -19.87 -2.61
C ASP A 80 -2.80 -19.46 -3.36
N PRO A 81 -1.99 -20.43 -3.84
CA PRO A 81 -0.73 -20.14 -4.53
C PRO A 81 -0.86 -19.17 -5.71
N VAL A 82 -1.97 -19.21 -6.45
CA VAL A 82 -2.20 -18.32 -7.60
C VAL A 82 -2.39 -16.88 -7.13
N ILE A 83 -3.14 -16.69 -6.04
CA ILE A 83 -3.41 -15.38 -5.44
C ILE A 83 -2.14 -14.81 -4.78
N LEU A 84 -1.40 -15.63 -4.04
CA LEU A 84 -0.12 -15.23 -3.43
C LEU A 84 0.90 -14.77 -4.48
N VAL A 85 1.02 -15.50 -5.59
CA VAL A 85 1.91 -15.13 -6.70
C VAL A 85 1.45 -13.85 -7.38
N ALA A 86 0.15 -13.65 -7.55
CA ALA A 86 -0.40 -12.41 -8.10
C ALA A 86 -0.18 -11.21 -7.18
N LEU A 87 -0.31 -11.39 -5.86
CA LEU A 87 -0.05 -10.35 -4.88
C LEU A 87 1.41 -9.91 -4.88
N ASP A 88 2.35 -10.84 -4.83
CA ASP A 88 3.78 -10.55 -4.92
C ASP A 88 4.14 -9.86 -6.25
N PHE A 89 3.54 -10.31 -7.36
CA PHE A 89 3.69 -9.66 -8.65
C PHE A 89 3.21 -8.21 -8.64
N CYS A 90 1.99 -7.95 -8.14
CA CYS A 90 1.44 -6.59 -8.04
C CYS A 90 2.30 -5.68 -7.16
N ARG A 91 2.77 -6.16 -6.00
CA ARG A 91 3.68 -5.41 -5.13
C ARG A 91 4.93 -4.97 -5.89
N LYS A 92 5.61 -5.92 -6.55
CA LYS A 92 6.83 -5.65 -7.33
C LYS A 92 6.63 -4.65 -8.46
N MET A 93 5.45 -4.61 -9.08
CA MET A 93 5.15 -3.68 -10.17
C MET A 93 4.87 -2.25 -9.68
N TYR A 94 4.36 -2.09 -8.45
CA TYR A 94 4.13 -0.78 -7.84
C TYR A 94 5.34 -0.27 -7.03
N GLU A 95 6.26 -1.14 -6.67
CA GLU A 95 7.45 -0.78 -5.91
C GLU A 95 8.40 0.16 -6.66
N THR A 96 8.84 1.20 -5.96
CA THR A 96 9.94 2.07 -6.34
C THR A 96 10.96 2.16 -5.20
N PRO A 97 12.20 2.64 -5.44
CA PRO A 97 13.12 2.93 -4.34
C PRO A 97 12.49 3.86 -3.28
N THR A 98 11.68 4.83 -3.71
CA THR A 98 10.95 5.76 -2.84
C THR A 98 9.91 5.04 -2.00
N SER A 99 9.07 4.19 -2.61
CA SER A 99 8.02 3.46 -1.88
C SER A 99 8.62 2.48 -0.86
N ARG A 100 9.70 1.78 -1.22
CA ARG A 100 10.41 0.87 -0.30
C ARG A 100 11.04 1.62 0.89
N ALA A 101 11.61 2.80 0.65
CA ALA A 101 12.15 3.63 1.73
C ALA A 101 11.04 4.11 2.67
N TYR A 102 9.91 4.57 2.12
CA TYR A 102 8.73 4.95 2.90
C TYR A 102 8.21 3.80 3.76
N GLU A 103 8.02 2.62 3.17
CA GLU A 103 7.50 1.42 3.85
C GLU A 103 8.42 0.96 4.98
N GLY A 104 9.74 0.93 4.75
CA GLY A 104 10.72 0.60 5.79
C GLY A 104 10.66 1.56 6.99
N ILE A 105 10.51 2.87 6.73
CA ILE A 105 10.39 3.87 7.80
C ILE A 105 9.02 3.77 8.50
N LYS A 106 7.93 3.52 7.77
CA LYS A 106 6.59 3.27 8.32
C LYS A 106 6.65 2.12 9.34
N ILE A 107 7.19 0.97 8.93
CA ILE A 107 7.30 -0.23 9.78
C ILE A 107 8.14 0.06 11.03
N ALA A 108 9.26 0.79 10.90
CA ALA A 108 10.08 1.17 12.05
C ALA A 108 9.31 2.05 13.04
N LEU A 109 8.52 3.01 12.54
CA LEU A 109 7.70 3.89 13.35
C LEU A 109 6.60 3.12 14.10
N ASP A 110 5.89 2.23 13.41
CA ASP A 110 4.82 1.40 13.98
C ASP A 110 5.35 0.46 15.07
N ASN A 111 6.51 -0.15 14.85
CA ASN A 111 7.17 -1.02 15.84
C ASN A 111 7.56 -0.26 17.11
N ILE A 112 8.15 0.93 16.98
CA ILE A 112 8.51 1.75 18.15
C ILE A 112 7.25 2.23 18.87
N ALA A 113 6.23 2.68 18.13
CA ALA A 113 4.96 3.11 18.71
C ALA A 113 4.28 1.98 19.50
N SER A 114 4.23 0.77 18.94
CA SER A 114 3.69 -0.42 19.60
C SER A 114 4.49 -0.78 20.85
N TYR A 115 5.83 -0.78 20.76
CA TYR A 115 6.69 -1.04 21.91
C TYR A 115 6.47 -0.01 23.04
N MET A 116 6.46 1.28 22.72
CA MET A 116 6.22 2.36 23.70
C MET A 116 4.83 2.28 24.33
N ARG A 117 3.80 1.91 23.56
CA ARG A 117 2.43 1.74 24.04
C ARG A 117 2.30 0.59 25.04
N ASN A 118 2.98 -0.53 24.78
CA ASN A 118 2.80 -1.78 25.52
C ASN A 118 3.82 -2.00 26.65
N THR A 119 4.89 -1.20 26.70
CA THR A 119 5.94 -1.35 27.71
C THR A 119 5.59 -0.64 29.01
N ARG A 120 5.59 -1.37 30.12
CA ARG A 120 5.48 -0.78 31.47
C ARG A 120 6.80 -0.09 31.85
N ILE A 121 6.72 1.18 32.24
CA ILE A 121 7.87 1.94 32.73
C ILE A 121 8.24 1.47 34.14
N THR A 122 9.52 1.22 34.35
CA THR A 122 10.13 0.81 35.63
C THR A 122 11.37 1.66 35.92
N ASP A 123 11.62 1.91 37.21
CA ASP A 123 12.76 2.69 37.71
C ASP A 123 13.76 1.81 38.48
N GLY A 124 14.85 2.43 38.97
CA GLY A 124 15.93 1.73 39.69
C GLY A 124 17.07 1.26 38.78
N ARG A 125 18.02 0.52 39.38
CA ARG A 125 19.26 0.05 38.72
C ARG A 125 19.01 -0.76 37.44
N ASP A 126 17.94 -1.56 37.46
CA ASP A 126 17.54 -2.45 36.37
C ASP A 126 16.25 -1.99 35.66
N GLY A 127 15.83 -0.74 35.89
CA GLY A 127 14.65 -0.16 35.27
C GLY A 127 14.88 0.24 33.80
N ASN A 128 13.79 0.38 33.05
CA ASN A 128 13.82 0.68 31.60
C ASN A 128 13.58 2.17 31.26
N ILE A 129 13.39 3.06 32.25
CA ILE A 129 13.06 4.47 32.00
C ILE A 129 14.07 5.20 31.11
N GLY A 130 15.36 4.88 31.24
CA GLY A 130 16.41 5.45 30.39
C GLY A 130 16.30 5.03 28.92
N GLN A 131 15.97 3.76 28.67
CA GLN A 131 15.78 3.19 27.34
C GLN A 131 14.53 3.79 26.67
N ILE A 132 13.43 3.89 27.42
CA ILE A 132 12.19 4.52 26.93
C ILE A 132 12.42 5.99 26.59
N ARG A 133 13.19 6.72 27.40
CA ARG A 133 13.56 8.11 27.10
C ARG A 133 14.40 8.23 25.83
N ALA A 134 15.35 7.33 25.62
CA ALA A 134 16.16 7.30 24.41
C ALA A 134 15.30 7.00 23.17
N MET A 135 14.45 5.97 23.22
CA MET A 135 13.52 5.65 22.13
C MET A 135 12.57 6.81 21.82
N ALA A 136 12.04 7.49 22.83
CA ALA A 136 11.18 8.65 22.63
C ALA A 136 11.89 9.82 21.94
N LYS A 137 13.20 9.97 22.14
CA LYS A 137 14.02 10.96 21.43
C LYS A 137 14.20 10.55 19.96
N ASP A 138 14.60 9.30 19.72
CA ASP A 138 14.81 8.76 18.38
C ASP A 138 13.51 8.72 17.57
N PHE A 139 12.37 8.59 18.24
CA PHE A 139 11.04 8.59 17.62
C PHE A 139 10.76 9.90 16.87
N ASP A 140 11.20 11.06 17.35
CA ASP A 140 10.97 12.31 16.61
C ASP A 140 11.76 12.35 15.31
N ASP A 141 13.04 11.93 15.33
CA ASP A 141 13.89 11.87 14.14
C ASP A 141 13.33 10.90 13.08
N ILE A 142 12.87 9.73 13.51
CA ILE A 142 12.23 8.75 12.62
C ILE A 142 10.91 9.30 12.06
N ARG A 143 10.12 10.00 12.89
CA ARG A 143 8.88 10.64 12.44
C ARG A 143 9.13 11.78 11.44
N GLN A 144 10.21 12.56 11.57
CA GLN A 144 10.58 13.54 10.55
C GLN A 144 10.98 12.86 9.24
N SER A 145 11.77 11.79 9.33
CA SER A 145 12.17 10.99 8.17
C SER A 145 10.95 10.39 7.46
N PHE A 146 9.97 9.90 8.22
CA PHE A 146 8.70 9.38 7.73
C PHE A 146 7.94 10.44 6.93
N LYS A 147 7.79 11.65 7.47
CA LYS A 147 7.11 12.76 6.77
C LYS A 147 7.79 13.12 5.46
N GLY A 148 9.14 13.13 5.44
CA GLY A 148 9.92 13.36 4.23
C GLY A 148 9.65 12.29 3.18
N ALA A 149 9.86 11.02 3.53
CA ALA A 149 9.64 9.90 2.61
C ALA A 149 8.18 9.82 2.12
N TYR A 150 7.21 10.14 2.98
CA TYR A 150 5.80 10.19 2.59
C TYR A 150 5.53 11.29 1.56
N LYS A 151 6.11 12.47 1.76
CA LYS A 151 5.99 13.57 0.80
C LYS A 151 6.61 13.20 -0.55
N ASP A 152 7.80 12.60 -0.54
CA ASP A 152 8.46 12.13 -1.77
C ASP A 152 7.61 11.09 -2.51
N LEU A 153 7.02 10.14 -1.76
CA LEU A 153 6.09 9.17 -2.32
C LEU A 153 4.87 9.86 -2.95
N GLN A 154 4.24 10.82 -2.25
CA GLN A 154 3.11 11.58 -2.79
C GLN A 154 3.48 12.35 -4.07
N GLU A 155 4.66 12.95 -4.13
CA GLU A 155 5.15 13.65 -5.32
C GLU A 155 5.37 12.70 -6.50
N GLU A 156 5.86 11.49 -6.24
CA GLU A 156 6.01 10.43 -7.24
C GLU A 156 4.66 9.97 -7.81
N GLN A 157 3.65 9.79 -6.94
CA GLN A 157 2.29 9.42 -7.33
C GLN A 157 1.58 10.52 -8.12
N LYS A 158 1.87 11.81 -7.84
CA LYS A 158 1.25 12.97 -8.50
C LYS A 158 1.56 13.12 -10.00
N GLY A 159 2.36 12.21 -10.57
CA GLY A 159 2.53 12.01 -12.01
C GLY A 159 2.51 13.30 -12.84
N ARG A 160 3.67 13.95 -13.04
CA ARG A 160 3.89 15.13 -13.91
C ARG A 160 2.74 15.40 -14.89
N VAL A 161 1.75 16.20 -14.48
CA VAL A 161 0.86 16.91 -15.40
C VAL A 161 1.69 18.05 -16.00
N ARG A 162 2.63 17.73 -16.90
CA ARG A 162 3.36 18.71 -17.71
C ARG A 162 3.25 18.29 -19.16
N GLY A 163 2.35 18.96 -19.87
CA GLY A 163 2.22 18.87 -21.33
C GLY A 163 0.76 18.85 -21.77
N GLY A 164 0.09 20.00 -21.71
CA GLY A 164 -1.31 20.10 -22.14
C GLY A 164 -1.96 21.47 -22.07
N ALA A 165 -1.20 22.56 -21.86
CA ALA A 165 -1.67 23.90 -22.20
C ALA A 165 -1.43 24.17 -23.69
N GLY A 166 -1.97 23.28 -24.53
CA GLY A 166 -2.28 23.56 -25.93
C GLY A 166 -3.78 23.72 -26.01
N LEU A 167 -4.29 24.85 -25.51
CA LEU A 167 -5.66 25.30 -25.75
C LEU A 167 -5.80 25.60 -27.25
N ALA A 168 -5.90 24.56 -28.06
CA ALA A 168 -6.43 24.63 -29.40
C ALA A 168 -7.96 24.44 -29.30
N TYR A 169 -8.65 25.51 -28.90
CA TYR A 169 -10.02 25.73 -29.34
C TYR A 169 -9.95 26.69 -30.53
N ASP A 170 -9.52 26.17 -31.69
CA ASP A 170 -10.09 26.67 -32.94
C ASP A 170 -11.40 25.91 -33.12
N GLN A 171 -12.50 26.55 -32.72
CA GLN A 171 -13.84 26.18 -33.19
C GLN A 171 -14.22 27.19 -34.27
N VAL A 172 -14.36 26.65 -35.49
CA VAL A 172 -15.14 27.21 -36.60
C VAL A 172 -16.62 27.01 -36.28
#